data_AF-A0A4P9WWK1-F1
#
_entry.id   AF-A0A4P9WWK1-F1
#
_cell.length_a   1.000
_cell.length_b   1.000
_cell.length_c   1.000
_cell.angle_alpha   90.00
_cell.angle_beta   90.00
_cell.angle_gamma   90.00
#
_symmetry.space_group_name_H-M   'P 1'
#
loop_
_entity.id
_entity.type
_entity.pdbx_description
1 polymer ?
#
loop_
_entity_poly.entity_id
_entity_poly.type
_entity_poly.pdbx_seq_one_letter_code
_entity_poly.pdbx_strand_id
1 'polypeptide(L)'
;TPSSTTPANGSWWKPTLDTKLHYQLGKDFDLATDVKDGVTAYGIDGYVTTAEVVSSMRTKGLDAICYFSAGSSEKGRPDDGDIPPEAKGNVLDGWPDENWLDIRNTAVRNVMIERMKICKQKGFVAVDPDNVDGYSNKSGFDLTAADQLEYNKFLSDTAHGLGLGVGLKNSVAQIADLVDSFDFAINEQCFEYNECGDYSKFISAKKPVFNIEYKQSDSEFSSQVCPKAMELGIKSVKQKLALDSTRLACSNA
;
A
#
# COMPACT_ATOMS: atom_id res chain seq x y z
N THR A 1 -4.78 25.15 12.10
CA THR A 1 -3.44 25.00 11.51
C THR A 1 -3.19 23.51 11.34
N PRO A 2 -3.02 22.96 10.13
CA PRO A 2 -2.61 21.58 10.00
C PRO A 2 -1.15 21.48 10.45
N SER A 3 -0.92 20.68 11.48
CA SER A 3 0.39 20.46 12.08
C SER A 3 1.21 19.53 11.19
N SER A 4 1.95 20.09 10.23
CA SER A 4 2.96 19.34 9.46
C SER A 4 4.27 19.26 10.26
N THR A 5 4.26 18.48 11.35
CA THR A 5 5.51 18.12 12.02
C THR A 5 6.20 17.06 11.19
N THR A 6 7.22 17.46 10.44
CA THR A 6 8.26 16.54 9.99
C THR A 6 8.71 15.74 11.22
N PRO A 7 8.63 14.41 11.20
CA PRO A 7 9.06 13.60 12.32
C PRO A 7 10.52 13.94 12.69
N ALA A 8 10.80 14.12 13.99
CA ALA A 8 12.15 14.28 14.49
C ALA A 8 13.00 13.04 14.14
N ASN A 9 14.34 13.17 14.15
CA ASN A 9 15.24 12.02 13.96
C ASN A 9 14.80 10.83 14.82
N GLY A 10 14.41 9.72 14.17
CA GLY A 10 13.93 8.50 14.82
C GLY A 10 12.41 8.34 14.94
N SER A 11 11.60 9.29 14.46
CA SER A 11 10.15 9.07 14.27
C SER A 11 9.78 9.02 12.79
N TRP A 12 8.72 8.31 12.45
CA TRP A 12 8.13 8.23 11.12
C TRP A 12 6.66 8.65 11.17
N TRP A 13 6.04 8.83 10.00
CA TRP A 13 4.63 9.18 9.89
C TRP A 13 3.74 8.02 10.34
N LYS A 14 2.83 8.29 11.27
CA LYS A 14 1.82 7.35 11.76
C LYS A 14 0.44 7.94 11.51
N PRO A 15 -0.35 7.38 10.56
CA PRO A 15 -1.67 7.91 10.28
C PRO A 15 -2.62 7.61 11.44
N THR A 16 -3.69 8.40 11.53
CA THR A 16 -4.74 8.20 12.55
C THR A 16 -5.95 7.55 11.92
N LEU A 17 -6.91 7.11 12.74
CA LEU A 17 -8.20 6.58 12.24
C LEU A 17 -9.01 7.60 11.42
N ASP A 18 -8.68 8.90 11.48
CA ASP A 18 -9.33 9.95 10.70
C ASP A 18 -8.64 10.22 9.35
N THR A 19 -7.44 9.66 9.13
CA THR A 19 -6.74 9.78 7.85
C THR A 19 -7.63 9.25 6.73
N LYS A 20 -7.69 10.00 5.62
CA LYS A 20 -8.39 9.58 4.40
C LYS A 20 -7.35 9.45 3.29
N LEU A 21 -7.33 8.27 2.67
CA LEU A 21 -6.41 7.91 1.61
C LEU A 21 -7.11 7.88 0.25
N HIS A 22 -6.38 8.24 -0.81
CA HIS A 22 -6.75 7.97 -2.20
C HIS A 22 -5.58 7.30 -2.93
N TYR A 23 -5.89 6.34 -3.79
CA TYR A 23 -4.93 5.59 -4.57
C TYR A 23 -4.93 6.10 -6.02
N GLN A 24 -3.76 6.48 -6.54
CA GLN A 24 -3.59 7.01 -7.89
C GLN A 24 -2.29 6.43 -8.48
N LEU A 25 -2.41 5.31 -9.19
CA LEU A 25 -1.29 4.57 -9.78
C LEU A 25 -1.36 4.52 -11.31
N GLY A 26 -2.53 4.80 -11.91
CA GLY A 26 -2.77 4.62 -13.35
C GLY A 26 -2.16 5.66 -14.27
N LYS A 27 -1.63 6.76 -13.71
CA LYS A 27 -1.02 7.88 -14.43
C LYS A 27 -0.13 8.69 -13.50
N ASP A 28 0.63 9.62 -14.07
CA ASP A 28 1.38 10.63 -13.31
C ASP A 28 0.44 11.45 -12.42
N PHE A 29 0.84 11.67 -11.17
CA PHE A 29 0.05 12.42 -10.21
C PHE A 29 0.05 13.92 -10.53
N ASP A 30 -1.12 14.46 -10.82
CA ASP A 30 -1.33 15.89 -11.08
C ASP A 30 -2.06 16.55 -9.91
N LEU A 31 -1.38 17.46 -9.21
CA LEU A 31 -1.92 18.18 -8.06
C LEU A 31 -3.18 19.02 -8.39
N ALA A 32 -3.37 19.40 -9.66
CA ALA A 32 -4.53 20.19 -10.06
C ALA A 32 -5.80 19.35 -10.23
N THR A 33 -5.67 18.06 -10.55
CA THR A 33 -6.81 17.20 -10.94
C THR A 33 -7.01 15.99 -10.03
N ASP A 34 -5.96 15.53 -9.36
CA ASP A 34 -6.01 14.31 -8.55
C ASP A 34 -6.25 14.56 -7.07
N VAL A 35 -6.01 15.78 -6.58
CA VAL A 35 -6.32 16.15 -5.19
C VAL A 35 -7.83 16.13 -4.98
N LYS A 36 -8.29 15.35 -3.98
CA LYS A 36 -9.69 15.19 -3.61
C LYS A 36 -9.98 15.88 -2.28
N ASP A 37 -11.15 16.50 -2.19
CA ASP A 37 -11.58 17.21 -0.99
C ASP A 37 -11.58 16.30 0.24
N GLY A 38 -10.95 16.78 1.31
CA GLY A 38 -10.83 16.08 2.58
C GLY A 38 -9.89 14.86 2.58
N VAL A 39 -9.26 14.51 1.47
CA VAL A 39 -8.22 13.47 1.41
C VAL A 39 -6.86 14.06 1.75
N THR A 40 -6.19 13.47 2.72
CA THR A 40 -4.90 13.98 3.23
C THR A 40 -3.72 13.09 2.86
N ALA A 41 -3.95 11.83 2.49
CA ALA A 41 -2.90 10.89 2.12
C ALA A 41 -3.14 10.29 0.72
N TYR A 42 -2.08 10.06 -0.03
CA TYR A 42 -2.14 9.54 -1.38
C TYR A 42 -1.12 8.42 -1.59
N GLY A 43 -1.59 7.24 -1.95
CA GLY A 43 -0.75 6.17 -2.49
C GLY A 43 -0.50 6.43 -3.97
N ILE A 44 0.75 6.67 -4.33
CA ILE A 44 1.19 7.01 -5.69
C ILE A 44 2.46 6.24 -6.04
N ASP A 45 2.67 6.00 -7.32
CA ASP A 45 3.78 5.19 -7.81
C ASP A 45 5.13 5.82 -7.47
N GLY A 46 5.97 5.04 -6.78
CA GLY A 46 7.27 5.47 -6.27
C GLY A 46 8.33 5.70 -7.33
N TYR A 47 8.19 5.12 -8.53
CA TYR A 47 9.15 5.28 -9.61
C TYR A 47 8.85 6.51 -10.45
N VAL A 48 7.62 6.65 -10.95
CA VAL A 48 7.28 7.72 -11.89
C VAL A 48 7.09 9.07 -11.20
N THR A 49 6.72 9.06 -9.91
CA THR A 49 6.59 10.31 -9.14
C THR A 49 7.97 10.89 -8.83
N THR A 50 8.19 12.17 -9.16
CA THR A 50 9.45 12.87 -8.87
C THR A 50 9.49 13.48 -7.47
N ALA A 51 10.68 13.83 -6.98
CA ALA A 51 10.84 14.50 -5.68
C ALA A 51 10.15 15.88 -5.64
N GLU A 52 10.07 16.57 -6.79
CA GLU A 52 9.39 17.86 -6.93
C GLU A 52 7.88 17.72 -6.74
N VAL A 53 7.28 16.66 -7.28
CA VAL A 53 5.85 16.37 -7.08
C VAL A 53 5.57 16.09 -5.61
N VAL A 54 6.36 15.22 -4.98
CA VAL A 54 6.23 14.89 -3.54
C VAL A 54 6.43 16.13 -2.65
N SER A 55 7.43 16.96 -2.96
CA SER A 55 7.65 18.22 -2.27
C SER A 55 6.45 19.18 -2.43
N SER A 56 5.89 19.27 -3.64
CA SER A 56 4.70 20.07 -3.92
C SER A 56 3.48 19.57 -3.13
N MET A 57 3.26 18.26 -3.05
CA MET A 57 2.20 17.66 -2.23
C MET A 57 2.37 18.04 -0.75
N ARG A 58 3.60 17.93 -0.23
CA ARG A 58 3.91 18.31 1.15
C ARG A 58 3.64 19.78 1.44
N THR A 59 3.95 20.69 0.51
CA THR A 59 3.64 22.13 0.68
C THR A 59 2.13 22.42 0.74
N LYS A 60 1.30 21.53 0.17
CA LYS A 60 -0.16 21.56 0.30
C LYS A 60 -0.70 20.81 1.52
N GLY A 61 0.19 20.28 2.38
CA GLY A 61 -0.19 19.49 3.55
C GLY A 61 -0.72 18.09 3.21
N LEU A 62 -0.30 17.53 2.07
CA LEU A 62 -0.65 16.17 1.66
C LEU A 62 0.50 15.20 1.95
N ASP A 63 0.15 14.02 2.46
CA ASP A 63 1.06 12.93 2.75
C ASP A 63 1.18 12.02 1.52
N ALA A 64 2.40 11.86 0.98
CA ALA A 64 2.67 10.95 -0.14
C ALA A 64 3.17 9.59 0.40
N ILE A 65 2.51 8.51 -0.03
CA ILE A 65 2.84 7.12 0.29
C ILE A 65 3.37 6.47 -0.99
N CYS A 66 4.57 5.89 -0.90
CA CYS A 66 5.32 5.36 -2.03
C CYS A 66 4.90 3.93 -2.34
N TYR A 67 4.11 3.75 -3.39
CA TYR A 67 3.78 2.42 -3.91
C TYR A 67 4.98 1.82 -4.66
N PHE A 68 5.25 0.55 -4.40
CA PHE A 68 6.06 -0.32 -5.26
C PHE A 68 5.66 -1.77 -4.99
N SER A 69 5.77 -2.65 -5.99
CA SER A 69 5.59 -4.08 -5.72
C SER A 69 6.79 -4.64 -4.96
N ALA A 70 6.57 -5.36 -3.87
CA ALA A 70 7.63 -5.99 -3.09
C ALA A 70 7.67 -7.52 -3.24
N GLY A 71 6.56 -8.15 -3.60
CA GLY A 71 6.52 -9.59 -3.88
C GLY A 71 6.53 -9.97 -5.35
N SER A 72 6.63 -9.00 -6.26
CA SER A 72 6.72 -9.25 -7.70
C SER A 72 7.76 -8.33 -8.37
N SER A 73 8.28 -8.75 -9.52
CA SER A 73 9.01 -7.89 -10.46
C SER A 73 8.08 -7.44 -11.59
N GLU A 74 8.00 -6.13 -11.79
CA GLU A 74 7.30 -5.51 -12.91
C GLU A 74 8.31 -5.23 -14.03
N LYS A 75 8.09 -5.83 -15.20
CA LYS A 75 8.95 -5.63 -16.37
C LYS A 75 8.97 -4.16 -16.78
N GLY A 76 10.18 -3.65 -17.04
CA GLY A 76 10.38 -2.26 -17.46
C GLY A 76 10.61 -1.28 -16.30
N ARG A 77 10.51 -1.74 -15.03
CA ARG A 77 11.09 -0.97 -13.92
C ARG A 77 12.61 -0.87 -14.11
N PRO A 78 13.24 0.26 -13.77
CA PRO A 78 14.67 0.46 -13.98
C PRO A 78 15.57 -0.57 -13.28
N ASP A 79 15.10 -1.18 -12.20
CA ASP A 79 15.79 -2.19 -11.39
C ASP A 79 15.35 -3.63 -11.66
N ASP A 80 14.50 -3.86 -12.67
CA ASP A 80 14.03 -5.21 -13.03
C ASP A 80 15.20 -6.13 -13.41
N GLY A 81 16.27 -5.56 -13.97
CA GLY A 81 17.51 -6.28 -14.30
C GLY A 81 18.38 -6.66 -13.08
N ASP A 82 18.15 -6.04 -11.92
CA ASP A 82 18.89 -6.33 -10.68
C ASP A 82 18.30 -7.55 -9.95
N ILE A 83 17.11 -8.00 -10.36
CA ILE A 83 16.46 -9.20 -9.84
C ILE A 83 16.93 -10.39 -10.68
N PRO A 84 17.61 -11.38 -10.07
CA PRO A 84 18.17 -12.49 -10.82
C PRO A 84 17.05 -13.40 -11.38
N PRO A 85 17.23 -14.00 -12.58
CA PRO A 85 16.18 -14.79 -13.22
C PRO A 85 15.65 -15.94 -12.35
N GLU A 86 16.49 -16.59 -11.55
CA GLU A 86 16.09 -17.68 -10.65
C GLU A 86 15.20 -17.22 -9.49
N ALA A 87 15.16 -15.91 -9.19
CA ALA A 87 14.26 -15.33 -8.20
C ALA A 87 12.93 -14.88 -8.81
N LYS A 88 12.73 -15.02 -10.12
CA LYS A 88 11.46 -14.70 -10.80
C LYS A 88 10.68 -15.99 -11.06
N GLY A 89 9.49 -16.06 -10.47
CA GLY A 89 8.60 -17.21 -10.52
C GLY A 89 7.53 -17.06 -11.60
N ASN A 90 6.35 -17.60 -11.30
CA ASN A 90 5.20 -17.54 -12.20
C ASN A 90 4.74 -16.09 -12.43
N VAL A 91 4.12 -15.89 -13.58
CA VAL A 91 3.43 -14.64 -13.92
C VAL A 91 2.20 -14.46 -13.00
N LEU A 92 1.94 -13.23 -12.57
CA LEU A 92 0.77 -12.88 -11.77
C LEU A 92 -0.50 -12.97 -12.61
N ASP A 93 -1.59 -13.46 -12.01
CA ASP A 93 -2.87 -13.56 -12.73
C ASP A 93 -3.41 -12.15 -13.05
N GLY A 94 -3.76 -11.90 -14.31
CA GLY A 94 -4.18 -10.59 -14.81
C GLY A 94 -3.05 -9.61 -15.15
N TRP A 95 -1.80 -9.90 -14.80
CA TRP A 95 -0.64 -9.00 -14.98
C TRP A 95 0.50 -9.71 -15.75
N PRO A 96 0.43 -9.75 -17.09
CA PRO A 96 1.31 -10.62 -17.91
C PRO A 96 2.78 -10.22 -17.92
N ASP A 97 3.09 -8.98 -17.54
CA ASP A 97 4.45 -8.43 -17.48
C ASP A 97 4.98 -8.39 -16.04
N GLU A 98 4.37 -9.17 -15.12
CA GLU A 98 4.70 -9.19 -13.71
C GLU A 98 4.93 -10.61 -13.21
N ASN A 99 6.07 -10.87 -12.54
CA ASN A 99 6.44 -12.19 -12.03
C ASN A 99 6.55 -12.17 -10.51
N TRP A 100 6.03 -13.20 -9.84
CA TRP A 100 6.24 -13.39 -8.41
C TRP A 100 7.73 -13.52 -8.07
N LEU A 101 8.13 -13.12 -6.87
CA LEU A 101 9.52 -13.17 -6.41
C LEU A 101 9.76 -14.27 -5.36
N ASP A 102 10.95 -14.89 -5.40
CA ASP A 102 11.45 -15.63 -4.24
C ASP A 102 11.93 -14.63 -3.18
N ILE A 103 11.04 -14.30 -2.24
CA ILE A 103 11.26 -13.35 -1.16
C ILE A 103 12.37 -13.75 -0.15
N ARG A 104 12.86 -14.98 -0.23
CA ARG A 104 14.01 -15.47 0.56
C ARG A 104 15.34 -15.08 -0.09
N ASN A 105 15.32 -14.69 -1.38
CA ASN A 105 16.52 -14.32 -2.11
C ASN A 105 17.08 -12.96 -1.64
N THR A 106 18.37 -12.92 -1.31
CA THR A 106 19.04 -11.70 -0.83
C THR A 106 19.05 -10.58 -1.87
N ALA A 107 19.15 -10.89 -3.18
CA ALA A 107 19.12 -9.88 -4.22
C ALA A 107 17.74 -9.18 -4.27
N VAL A 108 16.65 -9.93 -4.11
CA VAL A 108 15.29 -9.36 -3.98
C VAL A 108 15.21 -8.41 -2.79
N ARG A 109 15.70 -8.83 -1.62
CA ARG A 109 15.73 -7.99 -0.42
C ARG A 109 16.56 -6.71 -0.61
N ASN A 110 17.70 -6.80 -1.28
CA ASN A 110 18.54 -5.65 -1.60
C ASN A 110 17.81 -4.66 -2.52
N VAL A 111 17.12 -5.15 -3.55
CA VAL A 111 16.30 -4.31 -4.43
C VAL A 111 15.22 -3.57 -3.62
N MET A 112 14.53 -4.25 -2.68
CA MET A 112 13.52 -3.58 -1.85
C MET A 112 14.10 -2.51 -0.91
N ILE A 113 15.30 -2.74 -0.38
CA ILE A 113 16.02 -1.72 0.40
C ILE A 113 16.28 -0.48 -0.47
N GLU A 114 16.78 -0.67 -1.69
CA GLU A 114 17.05 0.45 -2.60
C GLU A 114 15.77 1.18 -3.04
N ARG A 115 14.68 0.45 -3.30
CA ARG A 115 13.35 1.05 -3.55
C ARG A 115 12.90 1.95 -2.41
N MET A 116 12.99 1.48 -1.16
CA MET A 116 12.63 2.27 0.02
C MET A 116 13.58 3.47 0.22
N LYS A 117 14.87 3.33 -0.07
CA LYS A 117 15.81 4.47 -0.06
C LYS A 117 15.44 5.52 -1.09
N ILE A 118 15.05 5.12 -2.31
CA ILE A 118 14.56 6.03 -3.35
C ILE A 118 13.29 6.76 -2.87
N CYS A 119 12.32 6.04 -2.30
CA CYS A 119 11.13 6.65 -1.70
C CYS A 119 11.51 7.69 -0.63
N LYS A 120 12.44 7.36 0.28
CA LYS A 120 12.92 8.29 1.30
C LYS A 120 13.59 9.53 0.70
N GLN A 121 14.46 9.35 -0.29
CA GLN A 121 15.17 10.43 -0.98
C GLN A 121 14.22 11.37 -1.70
N LYS A 122 13.16 10.84 -2.33
CA LYS A 122 12.11 11.63 -2.98
C LYS A 122 11.20 12.36 -1.98
N GLY A 123 11.27 12.03 -0.69
CA GLY A 123 10.56 12.73 0.38
C GLY A 123 9.20 12.14 0.75
N PHE A 124 8.92 10.91 0.33
CA PHE A 124 7.71 10.18 0.76
C PHE A 124 7.71 10.00 2.28
N VAL A 125 6.51 9.95 2.88
CA VAL A 125 6.36 9.80 4.33
C VAL A 125 6.19 8.34 4.76
N ALA A 126 5.76 7.49 3.84
CA ALA A 126 5.56 6.06 4.05
C ALA A 126 5.72 5.29 2.73
N VAL A 127 5.75 3.96 2.85
CA VAL A 127 5.76 3.02 1.72
C VAL A 127 4.56 2.09 1.79
N ASP A 128 4.20 1.59 0.62
CA ASP A 128 3.14 0.62 0.41
C ASP A 128 3.66 -0.52 -0.48
N PRO A 129 4.28 -1.54 0.15
CA PRO A 129 4.87 -2.67 -0.55
C PRO A 129 3.77 -3.66 -0.99
N ASP A 130 3.55 -3.81 -2.29
CA ASP A 130 2.50 -4.69 -2.84
C ASP A 130 2.95 -6.16 -2.98
N ASN A 131 1.98 -7.04 -3.22
CA ASN A 131 2.17 -8.47 -3.49
C ASN A 131 2.86 -9.23 -2.33
N VAL A 132 2.64 -8.80 -1.09
CA VAL A 132 3.26 -9.36 0.13
C VAL A 132 2.49 -10.57 0.71
N ASP A 133 1.94 -11.39 -0.18
CA ASP A 133 1.12 -12.58 0.09
C ASP A 133 1.38 -13.72 -0.92
N GLY A 134 2.61 -13.79 -1.45
CA GLY A 134 3.03 -14.79 -2.45
C GLY A 134 2.88 -16.25 -1.98
N TYR A 135 2.96 -16.53 -0.67
CA TYR A 135 2.76 -17.87 -0.11
C TYR A 135 1.33 -18.42 -0.26
N SER A 136 0.33 -17.54 -0.35
CA SER A 136 -1.07 -17.91 -0.61
C SER A 136 -1.41 -17.95 -2.11
N ASN A 137 -0.44 -17.66 -2.96
CA ASN A 137 -0.59 -17.57 -4.41
C ASN A 137 0.22 -18.64 -5.14
N LYS A 138 -0.04 -18.81 -6.44
CA LYS A 138 0.75 -19.71 -7.30
C LYS A 138 2.05 -19.03 -7.74
N SER A 139 2.91 -18.67 -6.78
CA SER A 139 4.13 -17.91 -7.03
C SER A 139 5.16 -18.62 -7.90
N GLY A 140 5.09 -19.96 -8.01
CA GLY A 140 6.15 -20.76 -8.64
C GLY A 140 7.26 -21.13 -7.67
N PHE A 141 7.14 -20.73 -6.40
CA PHE A 141 8.02 -21.09 -5.30
C PHE A 141 7.22 -21.78 -4.20
N ASP A 142 7.85 -22.69 -3.47
CA ASP A 142 7.29 -23.30 -2.26
C ASP A 142 7.50 -22.35 -1.07
N LEU A 143 6.86 -21.18 -1.14
CA LEU A 143 6.89 -20.18 -0.06
C LEU A 143 5.95 -20.61 1.05
N THR A 144 6.48 -20.67 2.26
CA THR A 144 5.67 -20.95 3.45
C THR A 144 5.10 -19.65 4.03
N ALA A 145 4.08 -19.77 4.88
CA ALA A 145 3.61 -18.63 5.68
C ALA A 145 4.73 -18.04 6.55
N ALA A 146 5.68 -18.86 7.02
CA ALA A 146 6.81 -18.38 7.81
C ALA A 146 7.78 -17.53 6.96
N ASP A 147 8.05 -17.93 5.71
CA ASP A 147 8.88 -17.15 4.79
C ASP A 147 8.24 -15.78 4.51
N GLN A 148 6.93 -15.74 4.28
CA GLN A 148 6.20 -14.48 4.07
C GLN A 148 6.21 -13.61 5.33
N LEU A 149 5.98 -14.21 6.51
CA LEU A 149 5.95 -13.48 7.76
C LEU A 149 7.30 -12.82 8.05
N GLU A 150 8.40 -13.55 7.83
CA GLU A 150 9.76 -13.02 7.97
C GLU A 150 10.03 -11.89 6.98
N TYR A 151 9.64 -12.06 5.72
CA TYR A 151 9.82 -11.03 4.70
C TYR A 151 9.02 -9.77 4.99
N ASN A 152 7.77 -9.90 5.42
CA ASN A 152 6.91 -8.75 5.75
C ASN A 152 7.45 -7.97 6.95
N LYS A 153 8.01 -8.65 7.96
CA LYS A 153 8.73 -8.01 9.07
C LYS A 153 10.01 -7.32 8.61
N PHE A 154 10.76 -7.94 7.69
CA PHE A 154 11.93 -7.30 7.09
C PHE A 154 11.57 -6.00 6.37
N LEU A 155 10.45 -5.97 5.62
CA LEU A 155 9.99 -4.76 4.94
C LEU A 155 9.63 -3.67 5.94
N SER A 156 8.89 -4.00 7.02
CA SER A 156 8.53 -3.01 8.04
C SER A 156 9.74 -2.46 8.79
N ASP A 157 10.65 -3.34 9.21
CA ASP A 157 11.86 -2.95 9.95
C ASP A 157 12.76 -2.06 9.10
N THR A 158 12.87 -2.37 7.80
CA THR A 158 13.63 -1.57 6.83
C THR A 158 13.00 -0.18 6.65
N ALA A 159 11.68 -0.11 6.46
CA ALA A 159 10.97 1.15 6.30
C ALA A 159 11.13 2.05 7.55
N HIS A 160 10.92 1.48 8.75
CA HIS A 160 11.09 2.20 10.01
C HIS A 160 12.54 2.64 10.22
N GLY A 161 13.52 1.81 9.87
CA GLY A 161 14.95 2.15 9.91
C GLY A 161 15.33 3.33 9.00
N LEU A 162 14.57 3.55 7.92
CA LEU A 162 14.70 4.71 7.02
C LEU A 162 13.83 5.90 7.45
N GLY A 163 13.08 5.79 8.55
CA GLY A 163 12.14 6.80 9.01
C GLY A 163 10.96 6.99 8.06
N LEU A 164 10.46 5.90 7.49
CA LEU A 164 9.24 5.82 6.68
C LEU A 164 8.17 5.04 7.45
N GLY A 165 6.91 5.45 7.38
CA GLY A 165 5.81 4.56 7.76
C GLY A 165 5.64 3.42 6.75
N VAL A 166 4.87 2.39 7.11
CA VAL A 166 4.66 1.22 6.23
C VAL A 166 3.23 0.69 6.33
N GLY A 167 2.61 0.44 5.17
CA GLY A 167 1.30 -0.19 5.04
C GLY A 167 1.40 -1.69 4.83
N LEU A 168 0.52 -2.47 5.48
CA LEU A 168 0.34 -3.88 5.14
C LEU A 168 -0.68 -3.98 4.01
N LYS A 169 -0.24 -4.39 2.82
CA LYS A 169 -1.09 -4.61 1.67
C LYS A 169 -1.65 -6.04 1.69
N ASN A 170 -2.98 -6.17 1.71
CA ASN A 170 -3.69 -7.45 1.77
C ASN A 170 -3.16 -8.36 2.90
N SER A 171 -2.59 -9.53 2.56
CA SER A 171 -1.95 -10.48 3.49
C SER A 171 -2.80 -10.81 4.74
N VAL A 172 -4.11 -10.95 4.53
CA VAL A 172 -5.13 -10.96 5.60
C VAL A 172 -4.87 -12.01 6.67
N ALA A 173 -4.52 -13.23 6.23
CA ALA A 173 -4.26 -14.35 7.13
C ALA A 173 -3.06 -14.13 8.09
N GLN A 174 -2.19 -13.15 7.82
CA GLN A 174 -1.03 -12.83 8.67
C GLN A 174 -1.24 -11.59 9.56
N ILE A 175 -2.40 -10.93 9.50
CA ILE A 175 -2.66 -9.69 10.25
C ILE A 175 -2.39 -9.86 11.75
N ALA A 176 -2.76 -11.00 12.34
CA ALA A 176 -2.57 -11.24 13.77
C ALA A 176 -1.10 -11.17 14.20
N ASP A 177 -0.18 -11.61 13.34
CA ASP A 177 1.26 -11.65 13.60
C ASP A 177 2.00 -10.39 13.12
N LEU A 178 1.34 -9.54 12.32
CA LEU A 178 1.92 -8.37 11.66
C LEU A 178 1.36 -7.03 12.14
N VAL A 179 0.23 -7.00 12.85
CA VAL A 179 -0.43 -5.75 13.26
C VAL A 179 0.50 -4.81 14.02
N ASP A 180 1.44 -5.32 14.81
CA ASP A 180 2.39 -4.49 15.58
C ASP A 180 3.53 -3.93 14.73
N SER A 181 3.87 -4.59 13.62
CA SER A 181 4.95 -4.21 12.71
C SER A 181 4.56 -3.13 11.72
N PHE A 182 3.28 -2.96 11.39
CA PHE A 182 2.82 -2.02 10.35
C PHE A 182 2.07 -0.81 10.94
N ASP A 183 2.01 0.31 10.23
CA ASP A 183 1.40 1.55 10.72
C ASP A 183 -0.06 1.74 10.28
N PHE A 184 -0.43 1.09 9.18
CA PHE A 184 -1.77 1.06 8.61
C PHE A 184 -1.93 -0.19 7.73
N ALA A 185 -3.14 -0.45 7.26
CA ALA A 185 -3.39 -1.50 6.28
C ALA A 185 -4.07 -0.95 5.04
N ILE A 186 -3.76 -1.52 3.89
CA ILE A 186 -4.45 -1.30 2.62
C ILE A 186 -4.97 -2.66 2.16
N ASN A 187 -6.26 -2.74 1.87
CA ASN A 187 -6.88 -3.94 1.33
C ASN A 187 -7.57 -3.61 0.00
N GLU A 188 -7.54 -4.59 -0.90
CA GLU A 188 -8.37 -4.58 -2.09
C GLU A 188 -9.45 -5.64 -1.99
N GLN A 189 -10.69 -5.17 -1.94
CA GLN A 189 -11.93 -5.94 -2.06
C GLN A 189 -12.29 -6.83 -0.85
N CYS A 190 -12.05 -6.40 0.39
CA CYS A 190 -12.37 -7.23 1.54
C CYS A 190 -13.87 -7.56 1.64
N PHE A 191 -14.76 -6.71 1.09
CA PHE A 191 -16.19 -6.98 1.08
C PHE A 191 -16.60 -7.97 0.00
N GLU A 192 -15.92 -7.95 -1.15
CA GLU A 192 -16.08 -8.97 -2.20
C GLU A 192 -15.71 -10.36 -1.67
N TYR A 193 -14.59 -10.46 -0.96
CA TYR A 193 -14.04 -11.73 -0.49
C TYR A 193 -14.46 -12.11 0.94
N ASN A 194 -15.30 -11.28 1.58
CA ASN A 194 -15.79 -11.50 2.94
C ASN A 194 -14.66 -11.69 3.98
N GLU A 195 -13.64 -10.85 3.90
CA GLU A 195 -12.41 -10.94 4.70
C GLU A 195 -12.15 -9.69 5.56
N CYS A 196 -13.07 -8.71 5.55
CA CYS A 196 -12.90 -7.45 6.30
C CYS A 196 -12.76 -7.64 7.83
N GLY A 197 -13.28 -8.73 8.38
CA GLY A 197 -13.34 -8.95 9.83
C GLY A 197 -11.96 -9.01 10.50
N ASP A 198 -10.95 -9.52 9.80
CA ASP A 198 -9.60 -9.67 10.35
C ASP A 198 -8.89 -8.34 10.60
N TYR A 199 -9.28 -7.28 9.87
CA TYR A 199 -8.77 -5.93 10.03
C TYR A 199 -9.21 -5.24 11.34
N SER A 200 -10.14 -5.83 12.09
CA SER A 200 -10.49 -5.37 13.45
C SER A 200 -9.28 -5.27 14.38
N LYS A 201 -8.21 -6.04 14.13
CA LYS A 201 -6.94 -5.97 14.87
C LYS A 201 -6.22 -4.63 14.66
N PHE A 202 -6.16 -4.12 13.42
CA PHE A 202 -5.61 -2.79 13.12
C PHE A 202 -6.43 -1.68 13.77
N ILE A 203 -7.76 -1.75 13.67
CA ILE A 203 -8.67 -0.77 14.28
C ILE A 203 -8.54 -0.75 15.81
N SER A 204 -8.43 -1.92 16.44
CA SER A 204 -8.20 -2.05 17.88
C SER A 204 -6.86 -1.45 18.30
N ALA A 205 -5.83 -1.60 17.46
CA ALA A 205 -4.51 -0.98 17.63
C ALA A 205 -4.47 0.52 17.26
N LYS A 206 -5.62 1.14 16.94
CA LYS A 206 -5.75 2.56 16.51
C LYS A 206 -5.01 2.89 15.22
N LYS A 207 -4.85 1.90 14.34
CA LYS A 207 -4.22 2.02 13.02
C LYS A 207 -5.31 1.99 11.94
N PRO A 208 -5.31 2.92 10.98
CA PRO A 208 -6.36 2.97 9.96
C PRO A 208 -6.23 1.80 8.97
N VAL A 209 -7.39 1.42 8.43
CA VAL A 209 -7.53 0.42 7.38
C VAL A 209 -8.19 1.11 6.20
N PHE A 210 -7.53 1.08 5.05
CA PHE A 210 -8.04 1.63 3.81
C PHE A 210 -8.45 0.47 2.90
N ASN A 211 -9.71 0.44 2.47
CA ASN A 211 -10.21 -0.60 1.59
C ASN A 211 -10.61 -0.01 0.23
N ILE A 212 -10.25 -0.71 -0.84
CA ILE A 212 -10.60 -0.34 -2.21
C ILE A 212 -11.50 -1.42 -2.82
N GLU A 213 -12.68 -1.04 -3.27
CA GLU A 213 -13.61 -1.90 -4.00
C GLU A 213 -13.66 -1.54 -5.49
N TYR A 214 -13.83 -2.55 -6.36
CA TYR A 214 -13.76 -2.35 -7.82
C TYR A 214 -15.03 -2.73 -8.58
N LYS A 215 -15.79 -3.72 -8.09
CA LYS A 215 -16.78 -4.42 -8.91
C LYS A 215 -18.22 -3.95 -8.72
N GLN A 216 -18.57 -3.52 -7.51
CA GLN A 216 -19.93 -3.18 -7.15
C GLN A 216 -20.39 -1.93 -7.92
N SER A 217 -21.67 -1.82 -8.26
CA SER A 217 -22.23 -0.56 -8.76
C SER A 217 -22.15 0.55 -7.69
N ASP A 218 -22.28 1.82 -8.09
CA ASP A 218 -22.24 2.94 -7.13
C ASP A 218 -23.37 2.83 -6.09
N SER A 219 -24.54 2.33 -6.51
CA SER A 219 -25.69 2.09 -5.64
C SER A 219 -25.42 0.97 -4.64
N GLU A 220 -24.87 -0.17 -5.10
CA GLU A 220 -24.52 -1.29 -4.22
C GLU A 220 -23.41 -0.92 -3.24
N PHE A 221 -22.37 -0.22 -3.71
CA PHE A 221 -21.31 0.27 -2.84
C PHE A 221 -21.89 1.19 -1.74
N SER A 222 -22.72 2.17 -2.12
CA SER A 222 -23.29 3.12 -1.16
C SER A 222 -24.27 2.48 -0.18
N SER A 223 -25.10 1.54 -0.64
CA SER A 223 -26.18 0.94 0.17
C SER A 223 -25.77 -0.31 0.97
N GLN A 224 -24.73 -1.03 0.53
CA GLN A 224 -24.33 -2.31 1.13
C GLN A 224 -22.93 -2.29 1.73
N VAL A 225 -21.95 -1.71 1.03
CA VAL A 225 -20.55 -1.67 1.51
C VAL A 225 -20.38 -0.59 2.56
N CYS A 226 -20.86 0.63 2.30
CA CYS A 226 -20.58 1.76 3.17
C CYS A 226 -21.11 1.65 4.60
N PRO A 227 -22.36 1.20 4.85
CA PRO A 227 -22.84 1.00 6.22
C PRO A 227 -21.96 0.04 7.02
N LYS A 228 -21.56 -1.08 6.42
CA LYS A 228 -20.69 -2.08 7.05
C LYS A 228 -19.27 -1.57 7.27
N ALA A 229 -18.71 -0.85 6.30
CA ALA A 229 -17.39 -0.24 6.44
C ALA A 229 -17.35 0.76 7.59
N MET A 230 -18.38 1.59 7.74
CA MET A 230 -18.50 2.53 8.86
C MET A 230 -18.62 1.81 10.21
N GLU A 231 -19.41 0.74 10.28
CA GLU A 231 -19.52 -0.10 11.49
C GLU A 231 -18.17 -0.72 11.89
N LEU A 232 -17.39 -1.20 10.91
CA LEU A 232 -16.07 -1.77 11.13
C LEU A 232 -14.96 -0.73 11.36
N GLY A 233 -15.25 0.56 11.16
CA GLY A 233 -14.25 1.63 11.22
C GLY A 233 -13.25 1.63 10.04
N ILE A 234 -13.57 0.92 8.95
CA ILE A 234 -12.74 0.80 7.75
C ILE A 234 -13.05 1.96 6.79
N LYS A 235 -12.01 2.60 6.25
CA LYS A 235 -12.15 3.66 5.24
C LYS A 235 -12.26 3.02 3.86
N SER A 236 -13.48 2.74 3.42
CA SER A 236 -13.73 2.18 2.09
C SER A 236 -13.93 3.24 1.02
N VAL A 237 -13.32 3.00 -0.14
CA VAL A 237 -13.59 3.73 -1.39
C VAL A 237 -13.86 2.73 -2.51
N LYS A 238 -14.68 3.13 -3.47
CA LYS A 238 -14.79 2.47 -4.75
C LYS A 238 -13.97 3.23 -5.78
N GLN A 239 -13.15 2.50 -6.53
CA GLN A 239 -12.36 3.01 -7.65
C GLN A 239 -12.53 2.10 -8.88
N LYS A 240 -12.03 2.54 -10.04
CA LYS A 240 -11.76 1.65 -11.17
C LYS A 240 -10.42 0.95 -10.96
N LEU A 241 -10.30 -0.27 -11.50
CA LEU A 241 -9.04 -1.05 -11.44
C LEU A 241 -7.85 -0.33 -12.09
N ALA A 242 -8.11 0.57 -13.06
CA ALA A 242 -7.07 1.39 -13.67
C ALA A 242 -6.44 2.41 -12.69
N LEU A 243 -7.09 2.70 -11.54
CA LEU A 243 -6.59 3.59 -10.50
C LEU A 243 -6.17 4.99 -11.01
N ASP A 244 -6.96 5.56 -11.94
CA ASP A 244 -6.59 6.73 -12.74
C ASP A 244 -7.27 8.06 -12.34
N SER A 245 -8.34 8.06 -11.52
CA SER A 245 -8.98 9.29 -10.98
C SER A 245 -10.27 9.06 -10.19
N THR A 246 -11.02 7.99 -10.50
CA THR A 246 -12.35 7.78 -9.93
C THR A 246 -12.30 7.43 -8.45
N ARG A 247 -13.19 8.06 -7.67
CA ARG A 247 -13.30 7.81 -6.23
C ARG A 247 -14.72 8.08 -5.76
N LEU A 248 -15.41 7.03 -5.32
CA LEU A 248 -16.63 7.13 -4.53
C LEU A 248 -16.31 6.65 -3.11
N ALA A 249 -16.28 7.55 -2.15
CA ALA A 249 -16.00 7.19 -0.76
C ALA A 249 -17.27 7.03 0.04
N CYS A 250 -17.21 6.22 1.08
CA CYS A 250 -18.24 6.24 2.12
C CYS A 250 -18.22 7.60 2.81
N SER A 251 -19.22 8.43 2.51
CA SER A 251 -19.52 9.63 3.28
C SER A 251 -20.25 9.24 4.55
N ASN A 252 -19.96 9.93 5.65
CA ASN A 252 -20.90 9.94 6.77
C ASN A 252 -22.19 10.56 6.23
N ALA A 253 -23.28 9.81 6.22
CA ALA A 253 -24.63 10.35 6.01
C ALA A 253 -24.98 11.33 7.15
#